data_AF-A0A1A6G1N2-F1
#
_entry.id   AF-A0A1A6G1N2-F1
#
_cell.length_a   1.000
_cell.length_b   1.000
_cell.length_c   1.000
_cell.angle_alpha   90.00
_cell.angle_beta   90.00
_cell.angle_gamma   90.00
#
_symmetry.space_group_name_H-M   'P 1'
#
loop_
_entity.id
_entity.type
_entity.pdbx_description
1 polymer ?
#
loop_
_entity_poly.entity_id
_entity_poly.type
_entity_poly.pdbx_seq_one_letter_code
_entity_poly.pdbx_strand_id
1 'polypeptide(L)'
;MLFYSFFKSLVGKDVVVELKNDLSICGTLHSVDQYLNIKLTDISVTDPEKYPHMLSVKNCFIRGSVVRYVQLPADEVDTQLLQDAARKEALQQKQ
;
A
#
# COMPACT_ATOMS: atom_id res chain seq x y z
N MET A 1 8.89 -9.45 -9.60
CA MET A 1 7.79 -8.92 -8.76
C MET A 1 8.12 -7.49 -8.34
N LEU A 2 8.16 -6.55 -9.27
CA LEU A 2 8.55 -5.15 -9.01
C LEU A 2 7.82 -4.50 -7.83
N PHE A 3 6.48 -4.54 -7.84
CA PHE A 3 5.69 -3.83 -6.83
C PHE A 3 5.77 -4.44 -5.42
N TYR A 4 6.00 -5.75 -5.31
CA TYR A 4 6.27 -6.37 -4.01
C TYR A 4 7.56 -5.80 -3.40
N SER A 5 8.65 -5.77 -4.17
CA SER A 5 9.92 -5.21 -3.71
C SER A 5 9.82 -3.71 -3.40
N PHE A 6 9.05 -2.97 -4.21
CA PHE A 6 8.80 -1.54 -3.99
C PHE A 6 8.02 -1.28 -2.69
N PHE A 7 6.91 -1.97 -2.44
CA PHE A 7 6.19 -1.80 -1.17
C PHE A 7 7.00 -2.27 0.04
N LYS A 8 7.90 -3.26 -0.14
CA LYS A 8 8.84 -3.66 0.92
C LYS A 8 9.80 -2.55 1.32
N SER A 9 10.24 -1.68 0.39
CA SER A 9 11.10 -0.54 0.73
C SER A 9 10.37 0.57 1.49
N LEU A 10 9.03 0.55 1.49
CA LEU A 10 8.19 1.54 2.17
C LEU A 10 7.68 1.05 3.54
N VAL A 11 8.13 -0.12 4.01
CA VAL A 11 7.78 -0.61 5.35
C VAL A 11 8.25 0.38 6.41
N GLY A 12 7.36 0.75 7.32
CA GLY A 12 7.56 1.77 8.35
C GLY A 12 7.17 3.19 7.93
N LYS A 13 6.69 3.40 6.69
CA LYS A 13 6.19 4.69 6.21
C LYS A 13 4.67 4.77 6.31
N ASP A 14 4.16 5.97 6.47
CA ASP A 14 2.72 6.22 6.48
C ASP A 14 2.18 6.25 5.05
N VAL A 15 1.08 5.53 4.84
CA VAL A 15 0.42 5.39 3.54
C VAL A 15 -1.08 5.52 3.69
N VAL A 16 -1.75 5.85 2.59
CA VAL A 16 -3.22 5.82 2.52
C VAL A 16 -3.65 4.74 1.55
N VAL A 17 -4.42 3.76 2.03
CA VAL A 17 -4.94 2.66 1.22
C VAL A 17 -6.43 2.91 0.95
N GLU A 18 -6.75 3.13 -0.32
CA GLU A 18 -8.13 3.24 -0.80
C GLU A 18 -8.60 1.89 -1.34
N LEU A 19 -9.71 1.40 -0.80
CA LEU A 19 -10.33 0.14 -1.18
C LEU A 19 -11.34 0.34 -2.33
N LYS A 20 -11.66 -0.74 -3.04
CA LYS A 20 -12.63 -0.73 -4.14
C LYS A 20 -14.06 -0.37 -3.72
N ASN A 21 -14.37 -0.40 -2.43
CA ASN A 21 -15.64 0.03 -1.85
C ASN A 21 -15.59 1.47 -1.29
N ASP A 22 -14.58 2.25 -1.72
CA ASP A 22 -14.35 3.65 -1.38
C ASP A 22 -13.97 3.92 0.09
N LEU A 23 -13.71 2.87 0.89
CA LEU A 23 -13.12 3.04 2.21
C LEU A 23 -11.64 3.43 2.07
N SER A 24 -11.25 4.53 2.71
CA SER A 24 -9.87 5.01 2.77
C SER A 24 -9.32 4.88 4.18
N ILE A 25 -8.17 4.21 4.31
CA ILE A 25 -7.51 3.90 5.58
C ILE A 25 -6.09 4.46 5.53
N CYS A 26 -5.78 5.37 6.43
CA CYS A 26 -4.42 5.86 6.67
C CYS A 26 -3.76 5.03 7.77
N GLY A 27 -2.46 4.76 7.66
CA GLY A 27 -1.69 4.14 8.72
C GLY A 27 -0.27 3.79 8.28
N THR A 28 0.52 3.25 9.21
CA THR A 28 1.90 2.88 8.94
C THR A 28 1.97 1.50 8.27
N LEU A 29 2.69 1.41 7.15
CA LEU A 29 2.88 0.16 6.42
C LEU A 29 3.75 -0.81 7.22
N HIS A 30 3.14 -1.83 7.81
CA HIS A 30 3.87 -2.80 8.64
C HIS A 30 4.45 -3.96 7.83
N SER A 31 3.69 -4.48 6.86
CA SER A 31 4.16 -5.56 6.00
C SER A 31 3.37 -5.67 4.71
N VAL A 32 4.04 -6.15 3.65
CA VAL A 32 3.45 -6.55 2.37
C VAL A 32 3.91 -7.96 1.99
N ASP A 33 3.08 -8.70 1.26
CA ASP A 33 3.42 -10.02 0.68
C ASP A 33 3.35 -10.03 -0.87
N GLN A 34 3.65 -11.18 -1.48
CA GLN A 34 3.67 -11.34 -2.94
C GLN A 34 2.31 -11.13 -3.63
N TYR A 35 1.20 -11.21 -2.90
CA TYR A 35 -0.15 -10.93 -3.40
C TYR A 35 -0.56 -9.49 -3.16
N LEU A 36 0.37 -8.66 -2.69
CA LEU A 36 0.15 -7.28 -2.28
C LEU A 36 -0.90 -7.18 -1.16
N ASN A 37 -1.02 -8.21 -0.32
CA ASN A 37 -1.75 -8.06 0.93
C ASN A 37 -0.97 -7.11 1.84
N ILE A 38 -1.68 -6.18 2.47
CA ILE A 38 -1.08 -5.10 3.25
C ILE A 38 -1.52 -5.23 4.71
N LYS A 39 -0.56 -5.13 5.63
CA LYS A 39 -0.84 -4.94 7.04
C LYS A 39 -0.50 -3.50 7.42
N LEU A 40 -1.48 -2.78 7.97
CA LEU A 40 -1.29 -1.44 8.53
C LEU A 40 -1.36 -1.49 10.06
N THR A 41 -0.60 -0.62 10.69
CA THR A 41 -0.65 -0.35 12.14
C THR A 41 -0.97 1.13 12.37
N ASP A 42 -1.43 1.44 13.58
CA ASP A 42 -1.76 2.81 14.02
C ASP A 42 -2.71 3.53 13.04
N ILE A 43 -3.77 2.81 12.66
CA ILE A 43 -4.65 3.26 11.57
C ILE A 43 -5.60 4.37 11.99
N SER A 44 -6.01 5.16 11.01
CA SER A 44 -7.15 6.08 11.08
C SER A 44 -7.97 6.00 9.79
N VAL A 45 -9.28 6.23 9.91
CA VAL A 45 -10.20 6.24 8.76
C VAL A 45 -10.59 7.68 8.47
N THR A 46 -10.59 8.06 7.19
CA THR A 46 -10.88 9.43 6.77
C THR A 46 -12.32 9.85 7.07
N ASP A 47 -13.28 8.93 6.92
CA ASP A 47 -14.72 9.16 7.17
C ASP A 47 -15.27 8.28 8.32
N PRO A 48 -14.96 8.60 9.58
CA PRO A 48 -15.35 7.78 10.73
C PRO A 48 -16.87 7.66 10.91
N GLU A 49 -17.65 8.68 10.53
CA GLU A 49 -19.12 8.67 10.65
C GLU A 49 -19.77 7.63 9.72
N LYS A 50 -19.20 7.45 8.53
CA LYS A 50 -19.68 6.46 7.54
C LYS A 50 -19.25 5.04 7.90
N TYR A 51 -18.13 4.89 8.62
CA TYR A 51 -17.55 3.61 9.00
C TYR A 51 -17.28 3.51 10.52
N PRO A 52 -18.33 3.62 11.37
CA PRO A 52 -18.15 3.67 12.83
C PRO A 52 -17.53 2.40 13.42
N HIS A 53 -17.70 1.26 12.75
CA HIS A 53 -17.09 -0.02 13.13
C HIS A 53 -15.55 -0.01 13.05
N MET A 54 -14.94 0.94 12.34
CA MET A 54 -13.49 1.06 12.23
C MET A 54 -12.86 1.86 13.37
N LEU A 55 -13.65 2.60 14.16
CA LEU A 55 -13.14 3.51 15.20
C LEU A 55 -12.32 2.81 16.29
N SER A 56 -12.62 1.54 16.59
CA SER A 56 -11.89 0.75 17.59
C SER A 56 -10.71 -0.04 17.00
N VAL A 57 -10.53 -0.02 15.68
CA VAL A 57 -9.53 -0.82 14.99
C VAL A 57 -8.22 -0.04 14.97
N LYS A 58 -7.17 -0.60 15.60
CA LYS A 58 -5.82 0.01 15.60
C LYS A 58 -4.92 -0.52 14.50
N ASN A 59 -5.11 -1.78 14.11
CA ASN A 59 -4.32 -2.48 13.11
C ASN A 59 -5.27 -3.19 12.15
N CYS A 60 -4.96 -3.23 10.86
CA CYS A 60 -5.78 -3.95 9.90
C CYS A 60 -4.93 -4.77 8.91
N PHE A 61 -5.53 -5.85 8.42
CA PHE A 61 -5.00 -6.64 7.32
C PHE A 61 -5.95 -6.48 6.13
N ILE A 62 -5.40 -6.11 4.99
CA ILE A 62 -6.13 -5.79 3.77
C ILE A 62 -5.69 -6.78 2.70
N ARG A 63 -6.66 -7.48 2.10
CA ARG A 63 -6.39 -8.37 0.97
C ARG A 63 -6.05 -7.54 -0.28
N GLY A 64 -4.93 -7.82 -0.94
CA GLY A 64 -4.45 -7.02 -2.07
C GLY A 64 -5.47 -6.87 -3.21
N SER A 65 -6.32 -7.89 -3.43
CA SER A 65 -7.34 -7.88 -4.47
C SER A 65 -8.45 -6.84 -4.27
N VAL A 66 -8.66 -6.33 -3.05
CA VAL A 66 -9.68 -5.31 -2.76
C VAL A 66 -9.14 -3.89 -2.75
N VAL A 67 -7.82 -3.71 -2.86
CA VAL A 67 -7.18 -2.40 -2.95
C VAL A 67 -7.44 -1.80 -4.33
N ARG A 68 -7.78 -0.51 -4.37
CA ARG A 68 -7.87 0.30 -5.59
C ARG A 68 -6.61 1.14 -5.76
N TYR A 69 -6.25 1.92 -4.74
CA TYR A 69 -5.08 2.79 -4.75
C TYR A 69 -4.31 2.69 -3.43
N VAL A 70 -2.99 2.92 -3.51
CA VAL A 70 -2.15 3.20 -2.35
C VAL A 70 -1.46 4.53 -2.63
N GLN A 71 -1.78 5.55 -1.82
CA GLN A 71 -1.13 6.85 -1.89
C GLN A 71 0.10 6.83 -0.99
N LEU A 72 1.19 7.38 -1.52
CA LEU A 72 2.53 7.27 -0.95
C LEU A 72 3.13 8.65 -0.71
N PRO A 73 3.96 8.81 0.33
CA PRO A 73 4.76 10.00 0.53
C PRO A 73 5.77 10.13 -0.63
N ALA A 74 5.67 11.23 -1.40
CA ALA A 74 6.44 11.41 -2.63
C ALA A 74 7.95 11.51 -2.38
N ASP A 75 8.34 12.03 -1.21
CA ASP A 75 9.70 12.16 -0.71
C ASP A 75 10.36 10.81 -0.39
N GLU A 76 9.57 9.76 -0.14
CA GLU A 76 10.05 8.40 0.14
C GLU A 76 10.17 7.54 -1.14
N VAL A 77 9.83 8.10 -2.30
CA VAL A 77 9.78 7.38 -3.59
C VAL A 77 10.82 7.92 -4.55
N ASP A 78 11.91 7.16 -4.75
CA ASP A 78 12.84 7.39 -5.86
C ASP A 78 12.22 6.89 -7.17
N THR A 79 11.61 7.82 -7.90
CA THR A 79 10.94 7.52 -9.17
C THR A 79 11.92 7.07 -10.27
N GLN A 80 13.18 7.51 -10.23
CA GLN A 80 14.17 7.11 -11.23
C GLN A 80 14.56 5.66 -11.03
N LEU A 81 14.84 5.26 -9.79
CA LEU A 81 15.11 3.86 -9.44
C LEU A 81 13.93 2.94 -9.78
N LEU A 82 12.69 3.39 -9.51
CA LEU A 82 11.48 2.64 -9.84
C LEU A 82 11.31 2.45 -11.35
N GLN A 83 11.54 3.50 -12.15
CA GLN A 83 11.51 3.42 -13.61
C GLN A 83 12.56 2.45 -14.16
N ASP A 84 13.79 2.49 -13.63
CA ASP A 84 14.86 1.60 -14.08
C ASP A 84 14.57 0.14 -13.73
N ALA A 85 14.04 -0.12 -12.54
CA ALA A 85 13.59 -1.46 -12.14
C ALA A 85 12.46 -1.97 -13.04
N ALA A 86 11.51 -1.11 -13.41
CA ALA A 86 10.42 -1.46 -14.34
C ALA A 86 10.94 -1.79 -15.75
N ARG A 87 11.89 -1.01 -16.29
CA ARG A 87 12.52 -1.30 -17.59
C ARG A 87 13.23 -2.65 -17.58
N LYS A 88 13.96 -2.97 -16.50
CA LYS A 88 14.65 -4.26 -16.34
C LYS A 88 13.66 -5.42 -16.28
N GLU A 89 12.58 -5.32 -15.50
CA GLU A 89 11.56 -6.38 -15.42
C GLU A 89 10.85 -6.58 -16.77
N ALA A 90 10.53 -5.50 -17.49
CA ALA A 90 9.89 -5.58 -18.80
C ALA A 90 10.77 -6.25 -19.88
N LEU A 91 12.10 -6.11 -19.79
CA LEU A 91 13.03 -6.83 -20.68
C LEU A 91 13.09 -8.33 -20.36
N GLN A 92 13.03 -8.70 -19.08
CA GLN A 92 13.02 -10.09 -18.65
C GLN A 92 11.72 -10.82 -19.02
N GLN A 93 10.57 -10.14 -19.02
CA GLN A 93 9.28 -10.74 -19.42
C GLN A 93 9.17 -11.04 -20.93
N LYS A 94 10.08 -10.50 -21.76
CA LYS A 94 10.09 -10.72 -23.21
C LYS A 94 10.96 -11.91 -23.65
N GLN A 95 11.74 -12.49 -22.73
CA GLN A 95 12.51 -13.72 -22.96
C GLN A 95 11.70 -14.94 -22.51
#